data_AF-A0A1I2DC00-F1
#
_entry.id   AF-A0A1I2DC00-F1
#
_cell.length_a   1.000
_cell.length_b   1.000
_cell.length_c   1.000
_cell.angle_alpha   90.00
_cell.angle_beta   90.00
_cell.angle_gamma   90.00
#
_symmetry.space_group_name_H-M   'P 1'
#
loop_
_entity.id
_entity.type
_entity.pdbx_description
1 polymer ?
#
loop_
_entity_poly.entity_id
_entity_poly.type
_entity_poly.pdbx_seq_one_letter_code
_entity_poly.pdbx_strand_id
1 'polypeptide(L)'
;MILDIKDKNFFEKANGKSVDFYLEDDMFEIEGKISVEGDDRFIMVIDAVSHMLKIAGEKLKIGEKYGRLTAARIEDGKVFDLEINRVFVPLVNPNKEDFEKEFANGITQFFNKPDDTLIWYDSQTEKWNMEVNKINMFCSGDRYEYNSIGEMFEGAEEYLNGKWQCIYFSAEVEEDEGEFYNG
;
A
#
# COMPACT_ATOMS: atom_id res chain seq x y z
N MET A 1 -3.79 -0.61 -12.14
CA MET A 1 -2.40 -0.83 -12.57
C MET A 1 -1.57 -0.87 -11.32
N ILE A 2 -0.81 -1.94 -11.10
CA ILE A 2 0.24 -1.94 -10.06
C ILE A 2 1.40 -1.08 -10.60
N LEU A 3 1.90 -0.17 -9.78
CA LEU A 3 3.04 0.69 -10.04
C LEU A 3 4.31 -0.10 -9.74
N ASP A 4 5.33 0.11 -10.57
CA ASP A 4 6.68 -0.41 -10.37
C ASP A 4 7.53 0.73 -9.79
N ILE A 5 8.15 0.54 -8.63
CA ILE A 5 8.95 1.58 -7.98
C ILE A 5 10.21 1.95 -8.77
N LYS A 6 10.64 1.08 -9.69
CA LYS A 6 11.78 1.31 -10.61
C LYS A 6 11.36 2.11 -11.84
N ASP A 7 10.06 2.33 -12.08
CA ASP A 7 9.59 3.23 -13.12
C ASP A 7 10.01 4.67 -12.79
N LYS A 8 10.72 5.32 -13.71
CA LYS A 8 11.13 6.72 -13.59
C LYS A 8 9.97 7.69 -13.31
N ASN A 9 8.74 7.31 -13.69
CA ASN A 9 7.53 8.11 -13.50
C ASN A 9 6.69 7.63 -12.29
N PHE A 10 7.23 6.77 -11.42
CA PHE A 10 6.52 6.20 -10.28
C PHE A 10 5.86 7.28 -9.42
N PHE A 11 6.62 8.31 -9.02
CA PHE A 11 6.14 9.35 -8.13
C PHE A 11 5.09 10.26 -8.78
N GLU A 12 5.20 10.50 -10.09
CA GLU A 12 4.23 11.26 -10.86
C GLU A 12 2.89 10.51 -10.92
N LYS A 13 2.93 9.19 -11.10
CA LYS A 13 1.74 8.32 -11.05
C LYS A 13 1.18 8.17 -9.63
N ALA A 14 2.05 8.18 -8.63
CA ALA A 14 1.69 8.08 -7.21
C ALA A 14 1.28 9.42 -6.58
N ASN A 15 1.41 10.53 -7.31
CA ASN A 15 1.11 11.87 -6.78
C ASN A 15 -0.31 11.95 -6.24
N GLY A 16 -0.44 12.46 -5.01
CA GLY A 16 -1.71 12.59 -4.31
C GLY A 16 -2.26 11.30 -3.71
N LYS A 17 -1.57 10.16 -3.82
CA LYS A 17 -1.95 8.90 -3.17
C LYS A 17 -1.38 8.82 -1.75
N SER A 18 -2.04 8.01 -0.91
CA SER A 18 -1.51 7.67 0.41
C SER A 18 -0.32 6.73 0.28
N VAL A 19 0.58 6.78 1.25
CA VAL A 19 1.78 5.95 1.30
C VAL A 19 2.03 5.49 2.72
N ASP A 20 2.29 4.20 2.88
CA ASP A 20 2.83 3.63 4.11
C ASP A 20 4.33 3.38 3.87
N PHE A 21 5.18 3.82 4.79
CA PHE A 21 6.64 3.80 4.62
C PHE A 21 7.38 3.70 5.95
N TYR A 22 8.66 3.32 5.87
CA TYR A 22 9.60 3.27 7.00
C TYR A 22 10.72 4.29 6.80
N LEU A 23 11.25 4.81 7.90
CA LEU A 23 12.43 5.66 7.93
C LEU A 23 13.51 4.96 8.72
N GLU A 24 14.68 4.78 8.11
CA GLU A 24 15.73 3.88 8.60
C GLU A 24 15.21 2.42 8.70
N ASP A 25 16.06 1.47 9.09
CA ASP A 25 15.67 0.06 9.39
C ASP A 25 14.77 -0.04 10.66
N ASP A 26 13.87 0.92 10.88
CA ASP A 26 12.94 0.95 12.01
C ASP A 26 11.71 0.09 11.72
N MET A 27 11.15 -0.51 12.77
CA MET A 27 9.98 -1.38 12.70
C MET A 27 8.65 -0.62 12.77
N PHE A 28 8.68 0.71 12.88
CA PHE A 28 7.48 1.55 13.01
C PHE A 28 7.09 2.20 11.69
N GLU A 29 5.98 1.71 11.13
CA GLU A 29 5.39 2.26 9.90
C GLU A 29 4.86 3.69 10.12
N ILE A 30 5.06 4.54 9.13
CA ILE A 30 4.56 5.90 9.05
C ILE A 30 3.58 6.00 7.88
N GLU A 31 2.44 6.63 8.11
CA GLU A 31 1.45 6.94 7.09
C GLU A 31 1.66 8.37 6.58
N GLY A 32 1.59 8.54 5.26
CA GLY A 32 1.75 9.83 4.62
C GLY A 32 1.00 9.93 3.30
N LYS A 33 1.29 11.02 2.58
CA LYS A 33 0.76 11.29 1.24
C LYS A 33 1.84 11.81 0.33
N ILE A 34 1.96 11.20 -0.85
CA ILE A 34 2.93 11.62 -1.87
C ILE A 34 2.46 12.94 -2.48
N SER A 35 3.38 13.90 -2.59
CA SER A 35 3.18 15.19 -3.23
C SER A 35 4.31 15.46 -4.21
N VAL A 36 3.98 15.75 -5.46
CA VAL A 36 4.94 16.18 -6.49
C VAL A 36 4.70 17.66 -6.79
N GLU A 37 5.71 18.49 -6.55
CA GLU A 37 5.68 19.95 -6.71
C GLU A 37 6.83 20.38 -7.65
N GLY A 38 6.53 20.48 -8.95
CA GLY A 38 7.57 20.69 -9.97
C GLY A 38 8.46 19.45 -10.10
N ASP A 39 9.78 19.62 -10.00
CA ASP A 39 10.75 18.52 -10.03
C ASP A 39 10.97 17.87 -8.65
N ASP A 40 10.44 18.49 -7.59
CA ASP A 40 10.60 18.02 -6.23
C ASP A 40 9.47 17.08 -5.82
N ARG A 41 9.85 16.05 -5.04
CA ARG A 41 8.97 14.99 -4.56
C ARG A 41 8.98 15.01 -3.04
N PHE A 42 7.81 14.83 -2.43
CA PHE A 42 7.65 14.89 -0.99
C PHE A 42 6.72 13.81 -0.46
N ILE A 43 6.90 13.47 0.81
CA ILE A 43 5.89 12.80 1.62
C ILE A 43 5.42 13.79 2.69
N MET A 44 4.12 14.06 2.69
CA MET A 44 3.44 14.76 3.78
C MET A 44 3.10 13.71 4.84
N VAL A 45 3.64 13.86 6.05
CA VAL A 45 3.41 12.90 7.14
C VAL A 45 2.02 13.12 7.72
N ILE A 46 1.24 12.05 7.87
CA ILE A 46 -0.16 12.09 8.31
C ILE A 46 -0.29 11.47 9.70
N ASP A 47 0.19 10.25 9.88
CA ASP A 47 0.06 9.53 11.15
C ASP A 47 1.25 8.59 11.37
N ALA A 48 1.60 8.39 12.64
CA ALA A 48 2.57 7.42 13.10
C ALA A 48 2.53 7.38 14.63
N VAL A 49 3.24 6.41 15.21
CA VAL A 49 3.53 6.44 16.65
C VAL A 49 4.26 7.74 17.03
N SER A 50 3.94 8.29 18.21
CA SER A 50 4.32 9.67 18.58
C SER A 50 5.81 9.99 18.46
N HIS A 51 6.70 9.03 18.72
CA HIS A 51 8.14 9.26 18.59
C HIS A 51 8.57 9.35 17.12
N MET A 52 7.98 8.56 16.23
CA MET A 52 8.23 8.63 14.79
C MET A 52 7.74 9.93 14.18
N LEU A 53 6.58 10.46 14.60
CA LEU A 53 6.13 11.79 14.17
C LEU A 53 7.16 12.89 14.50
N LYS A 54 7.80 12.82 15.67
CA LYS A 54 8.86 13.77 16.06
C LYS A 54 10.13 13.60 15.23
N ILE A 55 10.46 12.35 14.87
CA ILE A 55 11.62 12.02 14.04
C ILE A 55 11.41 12.49 12.61
N ALA A 56 10.27 12.15 12.00
CA ALA A 56 9.93 12.45 10.62
C ALA A 56 9.64 13.94 10.38
N GLY A 57 8.98 14.61 11.33
CA GLY A 57 8.41 15.94 11.11
C GLY A 57 7.16 15.88 10.22
N GLU A 58 6.72 17.02 9.70
CA GLU A 58 5.46 17.12 8.92
C GLU A 58 5.64 16.87 7.42
N LYS A 59 6.84 17.15 6.89
CA LYS A 59 7.15 17.07 5.46
C LYS A 59 8.57 16.56 5.24
N LEU A 60 8.70 15.58 4.36
CA LEU A 60 9.96 14.97 3.96
C LEU A 60 10.17 15.15 2.46
N LYS A 61 11.35 15.59 2.04
CA LYS A 61 11.76 15.62 0.63
C LYS A 61 12.33 14.26 0.24
N ILE A 62 11.76 13.65 -0.79
CA ILE A 62 12.25 12.39 -1.34
C ILE A 62 13.46 12.70 -2.22
N GLY A 63 14.53 11.95 -2.01
CA GLY A 63 15.72 11.96 -2.84
C GLY A 63 16.16 10.54 -3.16
N GLU A 64 17.23 10.43 -3.95
CA GLU A 64 17.86 9.15 -4.26
C GLU A 64 19.36 9.26 -4.02
N LYS A 65 19.92 8.26 -3.35
CA LYS A 65 21.35 8.18 -3.06
C LYS A 65 21.83 6.74 -3.20
N TYR A 66 22.81 6.50 -4.05
CA TYR A 66 23.37 5.17 -4.32
C TYR A 66 22.32 4.11 -4.71
N GLY A 67 21.29 4.51 -5.48
CA GLY A 67 20.22 3.61 -5.91
C GLY A 67 19.20 3.28 -4.82
N ARG A 68 19.22 3.99 -3.69
CA ARG A 68 18.22 3.88 -2.62
C ARG A 68 17.43 5.17 -2.49
N LEU A 69 16.16 5.04 -2.14
CA LEU A 69 15.34 6.18 -1.77
C LEU A 69 15.80 6.73 -0.42
N THR A 70 15.75 8.05 -0.31
CA THR A 70 16.07 8.78 0.92
C THR A 70 14.98 9.78 1.22
N ALA A 71 14.78 10.11 2.48
CA ALA A 71 13.89 11.15 2.94
C ALA A 71 14.68 12.21 3.70
N ALA A 72 14.58 13.48 3.30
CA ALA A 72 15.23 14.59 3.98
C ALA A 72 14.20 15.49 4.66
N ARG A 73 14.38 15.79 5.94
CA ARG A 73 13.57 16.79 6.64
C ARG A 73 13.81 18.18 6.07
N ILE A 74 12.71 18.89 5.85
CA ILE A 74 12.76 20.27 5.35
C ILE A 74 13.35 21.22 6.40
N GLU A 75 13.11 20.96 7.68
CA GLU A 75 13.45 21.87 8.77
C GLU A 75 14.95 21.95 9.06
N ASP A 76 15.63 20.80 9.11
CA ASP A 76 17.03 20.68 9.56
C ASP A 76 17.94 19.95 8.56
N GLY A 77 17.38 19.41 7.47
CA GLY A 77 18.13 18.68 6.45
C GLY A 77 18.60 17.30 6.89
N LYS A 78 18.12 16.76 8.02
CA LYS A 78 18.42 15.39 8.41
C LYS A 78 17.91 14.43 7.33
N VAL A 79 18.78 13.53 6.87
CA VAL A 79 18.49 12.55 5.82
C VAL A 79 18.37 11.17 6.45
N PHE A 80 17.37 10.42 6.01
CA PHE A 80 17.06 9.05 6.38
C PHE A 80 17.08 8.17 5.15
N ASP A 81 17.41 6.89 5.31
CA ASP A 81 17.02 5.88 4.34
C ASP A 81 15.49 5.75 4.36
N LEU A 82 14.88 5.61 3.19
CA LEU A 82 13.42 5.56 3.01
C LEU A 82 13.05 4.26 2.32
N GLU A 83 12.14 3.51 2.95
CA GLU A 83 11.53 2.34 2.35
C GLU A 83 10.03 2.57 2.18
N ILE A 84 9.55 2.55 0.94
CA ILE A 84 8.11 2.63 0.66
C ILE A 84 7.56 1.22 0.79
N ASN A 85 6.67 1.00 1.76
CA ASN A 85 6.01 -0.27 1.94
C ASN A 85 4.83 -0.42 0.98
N ARG A 86 3.96 0.61 0.92
CA ARG A 86 2.72 0.55 0.15
C ARG A 86 2.31 1.91 -0.37
N VAL A 87 1.75 1.97 -1.58
CA VAL A 87 1.05 3.15 -2.11
C VAL A 87 -0.38 2.76 -2.40
N PHE A 88 -1.34 3.55 -1.92
CA PHE A 88 -2.75 3.18 -1.98
C PHE A 88 -3.70 4.38 -2.04
N VAL A 89 -4.95 4.08 -2.38
CA VAL A 89 -6.08 4.98 -2.18
C VAL A 89 -6.96 4.42 -1.06
N PRO A 90 -7.25 5.19 0.01
CA PRO A 90 -8.10 4.72 1.09
C PRO A 90 -9.58 4.74 0.69
N LEU A 91 -10.33 3.72 1.09
CA LEU A 91 -11.79 3.64 1.07
C LEU A 91 -12.30 3.37 2.49
N VAL A 92 -13.40 4.00 2.88
CA VAL A 92 -14.00 3.83 4.21
C VAL A 92 -15.41 3.30 4.05
N ASN A 93 -15.67 2.12 4.61
CA ASN A 93 -16.89 1.35 4.43
C ASN A 93 -17.31 1.29 2.95
N PRO A 94 -16.43 0.76 2.08
CA PRO A 94 -16.69 0.72 0.66
C PRO A 94 -17.92 -0.11 0.33
N ASN A 95 -18.60 0.27 -0.73
CA ASN A 95 -19.62 -0.56 -1.34
C ASN A 95 -19.05 -1.29 -2.58
N LYS A 96 -19.89 -2.13 -3.19
CA LYS A 96 -19.57 -2.86 -4.42
C LYS A 96 -19.06 -1.94 -5.54
N GLU A 97 -19.72 -0.81 -5.77
CA GLU A 97 -19.40 0.12 -6.86
C GLU A 97 -18.02 0.75 -6.67
N ASP A 98 -17.60 0.99 -5.42
CA ASP A 98 -16.26 1.50 -5.12
C ASP A 98 -15.17 0.51 -5.56
N PHE A 99 -15.36 -0.78 -5.27
CA PHE A 99 -14.42 -1.83 -5.68
C PHE A 99 -14.41 -2.02 -7.20
N GLU A 100 -15.59 -2.04 -7.84
CA GLU A 100 -15.71 -2.16 -9.29
C GLU A 100 -15.04 -0.97 -10.01
N LYS A 101 -15.18 0.24 -9.47
CA LYS A 101 -14.54 1.44 -10.00
C LYS A 101 -13.02 1.36 -9.92
N GLU A 102 -12.47 0.97 -8.78
CA GLU A 102 -11.01 0.85 -8.63
C GLU A 102 -10.45 -0.33 -9.45
N PHE A 103 -11.21 -1.42 -9.58
CA PHE A 103 -10.86 -2.50 -10.51
C PHE A 103 -10.84 -2.03 -11.97
N ALA A 104 -11.77 -1.17 -12.38
CA ALA A 104 -11.74 -0.54 -13.70
C ALA A 104 -10.54 0.42 -13.88
N ASN A 105 -10.01 1.00 -12.80
CA ASN A 105 -8.72 1.70 -12.78
C ASN A 105 -7.51 0.73 -12.78
N GLY A 106 -7.79 -0.56 -12.88
CA GLY A 106 -6.86 -1.68 -12.97
C GLY A 106 -6.33 -2.15 -11.62
N ILE A 107 -6.97 -1.79 -10.50
CA ILE A 107 -6.56 -2.25 -9.17
C ILE A 107 -7.06 -3.67 -8.95
N THR A 108 -6.13 -4.58 -8.69
CA THR A 108 -6.43 -6.00 -8.50
C THR A 108 -6.30 -6.44 -7.05
N GLN A 109 -5.92 -5.54 -6.14
CA GLN A 109 -5.70 -5.87 -4.72
C GLN A 109 -6.29 -4.80 -3.79
N PHE A 110 -6.97 -5.26 -2.74
CA PHE A 110 -7.55 -4.45 -1.69
C PHE A 110 -7.18 -5.02 -0.33
N PHE A 111 -6.75 -4.19 0.60
CA PHE A 111 -6.31 -4.62 1.92
C PHE A 111 -7.01 -3.87 3.03
N ASN A 112 -7.54 -4.58 4.02
CA ASN A 112 -8.14 -4.01 5.22
C ASN A 112 -7.15 -4.16 6.39
N LYS A 113 -6.52 -3.05 6.78
CA LYS A 113 -5.44 -3.02 7.78
C LYS A 113 -5.89 -3.46 9.19
N PRO A 114 -7.03 -2.99 9.75
CA PRO A 114 -7.51 -3.45 11.06
C PRO A 114 -7.72 -4.96 11.21
N ASP A 115 -8.25 -5.62 10.18
CA ASP A 115 -8.64 -7.03 10.21
C ASP A 115 -7.66 -7.92 9.44
N ASP A 116 -6.58 -7.33 8.92
CA ASP A 116 -5.54 -7.96 8.11
C ASP A 116 -6.12 -8.83 6.99
N THR A 117 -7.18 -8.32 6.34
CA THR A 117 -7.90 -9.03 5.28
C THR A 117 -7.40 -8.57 3.92
N LEU A 118 -7.00 -9.52 3.08
CA LEU A 118 -6.53 -9.27 1.72
C LEU A 118 -7.54 -9.81 0.71
N ILE A 119 -7.91 -8.97 -0.26
CA ILE A 119 -8.69 -9.36 -1.42
C ILE A 119 -7.84 -9.16 -2.66
N TRP A 120 -7.78 -10.15 -3.54
CA TRP A 120 -7.09 -10.01 -4.81
C TRP A 120 -7.78 -10.72 -5.96
N TYR A 121 -7.61 -10.17 -7.16
CA TYR A 121 -8.04 -10.79 -8.40
C TYR A 121 -6.92 -11.65 -8.99
N ASP A 122 -7.18 -12.94 -9.17
CA ASP A 122 -6.31 -13.85 -9.88
C ASP A 122 -6.69 -13.88 -11.36
N SER A 123 -5.83 -13.32 -12.21
CA SER A 123 -6.07 -13.26 -13.65
C SER A 123 -5.94 -14.62 -14.36
N GLN A 124 -5.31 -15.62 -13.75
CA GLN A 124 -5.19 -16.96 -14.35
C GLN A 124 -6.48 -17.75 -14.20
N THR A 125 -7.15 -17.61 -13.04
CA THR A 125 -8.42 -18.30 -12.75
C THR A 125 -9.64 -17.41 -13.00
N GLU A 126 -9.44 -16.11 -13.24
CA GLU A 126 -10.47 -15.08 -13.40
C GLU A 126 -11.39 -14.96 -12.17
N LYS A 127 -10.82 -15.14 -10.97
CA LYS A 127 -11.56 -15.16 -9.71
C LYS A 127 -11.05 -14.13 -8.71
N TRP A 128 -11.97 -13.71 -7.85
CA TRP A 128 -11.67 -12.93 -6.66
C TRP A 128 -11.40 -13.85 -5.48
N ASN A 129 -10.26 -13.66 -4.85
CA ASN A 129 -9.86 -14.36 -3.64
C ASN A 129 -9.96 -13.39 -2.47
N MET A 130 -10.43 -13.88 -1.33
CA MET A 130 -10.40 -13.16 -0.06
C MET A 130 -9.74 -14.04 0.98
N GLU A 131 -8.72 -13.52 1.64
CA GLU A 131 -8.08 -14.15 2.78
C GLU A 131 -8.36 -13.31 4.03
N VAL A 132 -9.09 -13.90 4.97
CA VAL A 132 -9.44 -13.28 6.24
C VAL A 132 -8.50 -13.84 7.30
N ASN A 133 -7.57 -13.03 7.80
CA ASN A 133 -6.68 -13.49 8.85
C ASN A 133 -7.44 -13.66 10.18
N LYS A 134 -7.24 -14.81 10.82
CA LYS A 134 -7.73 -15.00 12.19
C LYS A 134 -6.80 -14.23 13.10
N ILE A 135 -7.34 -13.28 13.86
CA ILE A 135 -6.66 -12.52 14.92
C ILE A 135 -5.95 -13.42 15.97
N ASN A 136 -6.12 -14.75 15.91
CA ASN A 136 -5.47 -15.72 16.78
C ASN A 136 -4.40 -16.54 16.04
N MET A 137 -3.13 -16.10 16.11
CA MET A 137 -1.88 -16.90 16.21
C MET A 137 -1.60 -18.07 15.25
N PHE A 138 -2.42 -18.36 14.24
CA PHE A 138 -2.18 -19.41 13.25
C PHE A 138 -1.96 -18.77 11.88
N CYS A 139 -0.83 -19.10 11.24
CA CYS A 139 -0.35 -18.56 9.96
C CYS A 139 -1.20 -18.97 8.73
N SER A 140 -2.53 -19.03 8.86
CA SER A 140 -3.43 -19.38 7.77
C SER A 140 -4.82 -18.76 8.04
N GLY A 141 -5.15 -17.70 7.29
CA GLY A 141 -6.51 -17.15 7.26
C GLY A 141 -7.51 -18.11 6.61
N ASP A 142 -8.81 -17.87 6.82
CA ASP A 142 -9.83 -18.56 6.02
C ASP A 142 -9.84 -17.93 4.63
N ARG A 143 -9.73 -18.77 3.58
CA ARG A 143 -9.70 -18.31 2.18
C ARG A 143 -11.01 -18.64 1.48
N TYR A 144 -11.54 -17.64 0.79
CA TYR A 144 -12.77 -17.70 0.02
C TYR A 144 -12.51 -17.32 -1.44
N GLU A 145 -13.27 -17.91 -2.35
CA GLU A 145 -13.22 -17.63 -3.79
C GLU A 145 -14.58 -17.19 -4.31
N TYR A 146 -14.61 -16.18 -5.16
CA TYR A 146 -15.81 -15.62 -5.76
C TYR A 146 -15.60 -15.39 -7.26
N ASN A 147 -16.65 -15.57 -8.06
CA ASN A 147 -16.58 -15.34 -9.51
C ASN A 147 -16.71 -13.84 -9.86
N SER A 148 -17.15 -13.01 -8.92
CA SER A 148 -17.29 -11.57 -9.13
C SER A 148 -17.23 -10.79 -7.81
N ILE A 149 -16.95 -9.47 -7.90
CA ILE A 149 -17.07 -8.55 -6.77
C ILE A 149 -18.50 -8.57 -6.21
N GLY A 150 -19.52 -8.68 -7.07
CA GLY A 150 -20.92 -8.77 -6.63
C GLY A 150 -21.18 -9.98 -5.74
N GLU A 151 -20.73 -11.17 -6.15
CA GLU A 151 -20.87 -12.40 -5.36
C GLU A 151 -20.12 -12.30 -4.03
N MET A 152 -18.94 -11.68 -4.02
CA MET A 152 -18.18 -11.42 -2.79
C MET A 152 -18.93 -10.51 -1.82
N PHE A 153 -19.55 -9.43 -2.31
CA PHE A 153 -20.34 -8.52 -1.46
C PHE A 153 -21.61 -9.16 -0.90
N GLU A 154 -22.20 -10.13 -1.60
CA GLU A 154 -23.35 -10.89 -1.10
C GLU A 154 -22.93 -12.01 -0.12
N GLY A 155 -21.79 -12.65 -0.35
CA GLY A 155 -21.32 -13.81 0.41
C GLY A 155 -20.46 -13.50 1.64
N ALA A 156 -19.85 -12.32 1.69
CA ALA A 156 -18.86 -11.93 2.71
C ALA A 156 -19.07 -10.50 3.24
N GLU A 157 -20.31 -9.99 3.25
CA GLU A 157 -20.66 -8.64 3.72
C GLU A 157 -20.07 -8.30 5.10
N GLU A 158 -20.02 -9.30 6.00
CA GLU A 158 -19.51 -9.14 7.37
C GLU A 158 -18.03 -8.73 7.44
N TYR A 159 -17.23 -9.03 6.40
CA TYR A 159 -15.80 -8.71 6.33
C TYR A 159 -15.49 -7.43 5.54
N LEU A 160 -16.48 -6.85 4.86
CA LEU A 160 -16.26 -5.76 3.88
C LEU A 160 -16.41 -4.35 4.44
N ASN A 161 -16.94 -4.22 5.66
CA ASN A 161 -16.92 -2.95 6.38
C ASN A 161 -15.51 -2.66 6.92
N GLY A 162 -15.15 -1.38 7.06
CA GLY A 162 -13.85 -0.99 7.60
C GLY A 162 -13.06 -0.02 6.73
N LYS A 163 -11.74 0.01 6.92
CA LYS A 163 -10.83 0.91 6.21
C LYS A 163 -9.99 0.10 5.24
N TRP A 164 -10.32 0.23 3.97
CA TRP A 164 -9.67 -0.49 2.88
C TRP A 164 -8.63 0.37 2.19
N GLN A 165 -7.55 -0.25 1.77
CA GLN A 165 -6.47 0.32 0.98
C GLN A 165 -6.54 -0.32 -0.41
N CYS A 166 -6.84 0.46 -1.45
CA CYS A 166 -6.75 0.03 -2.84
C CYS A 166 -5.28 0.09 -3.25
N ILE A 167 -4.65 -1.07 -3.44
CA ILE A 167 -3.18 -1.15 -3.55
C ILE A 167 -2.74 -0.78 -4.96
N TYR A 168 -1.95 0.29 -5.06
CA TYR A 168 -1.26 0.70 -6.28
C TYR A 168 0.19 0.21 -6.28
N PHE A 169 0.82 -0.02 -5.14
CA PHE A 169 2.14 -0.64 -5.00
C PHE A 169 2.24 -1.29 -3.62
N SER A 170 2.92 -2.43 -3.51
CA SER A 170 3.26 -3.09 -2.26
C SER A 170 4.62 -3.76 -2.39
N ALA A 171 5.54 -3.52 -1.45
CA ALA A 171 6.88 -4.08 -1.47
C ALA A 171 6.87 -5.62 -1.42
N GLU A 172 5.97 -6.21 -0.62
CA GLU A 172 5.78 -7.66 -0.51
C GLU A 172 5.55 -8.35 -1.86
N VAL A 173 4.83 -7.69 -2.78
CA VAL A 173 4.54 -8.25 -4.12
C VAL A 173 5.76 -8.15 -5.03
N GLU A 174 6.59 -7.12 -4.91
CA GLU A 174 7.83 -7.02 -5.69
C GLU A 174 8.90 -8.02 -5.23
N GLU A 175 8.93 -8.39 -3.93
CA GLU A 175 9.84 -9.41 -3.41
C GLU A 175 9.49 -10.82 -3.91
N ASP A 176 8.20 -11.14 -4.05
CA ASP A 176 7.73 -12.41 -4.61
C ASP A 176 8.05 -12.58 -6.12
N GLU A 177 8.18 -11.48 -6.87
CA GLU A 177 8.72 -11.51 -8.25
C GLU A 177 10.25 -11.67 -8.28
N GLY A 178 10.93 -11.60 -7.13
CA GLY A 178 12.38 -11.56 -6.96
C GLY A 178 13.08 -12.91 -6.81
N GLU A 179 12.40 -14.03 -6.54
CA GLU A 179 13.07 -15.32 -6.31
C GLU A 179 12.35 -16.55 -6.89
N PHE A 180 12.53 -16.81 -8.19
CA PHE A 180 12.59 -18.19 -8.71
C PHE A 180 13.57 -18.30 -9.89
N TYR A 181 14.86 -18.11 -9.62
CA TYR A 181 15.93 -18.73 -10.43
C TYR A 181 16.58 -19.86 -9.64
N ASN A 182 15.96 -21.04 -9.70
CA ASN A 182 16.66 -22.30 -9.48
C ASN A 182 16.76 -23.02 -10.83
N GLY A 183 17.97 -23.06 -11.38
CA GLY A 183 18.30 -23.76 -12.62
C GLY A 183 19.57 -23.24 -13.29
#